data_AF-A0A660M4B8-F1
#
_entry.id   AF-A0A660M4B8-F1
#
_cell.length_a   1.000
_cell.length_b   1.000
_cell.length_c   1.000
_cell.angle_alpha   90.00
_cell.angle_beta   90.00
_cell.angle_gamma   90.00
#
_symmetry.space_group_name_H-M   'P 1'
#
loop_
_entity.id
_entity.type
_entity.pdbx_description
1 polymer ?
#
loop_
_entity_poly.entity_id
_entity_poly.type
_entity_poly.pdbx_seq_one_letter_code
_entity_poly.pdbx_strand_id
1 'polypeptide(L)'
;MADKRSIRRDIKKLQRVKTWQLLILLILAGFLSATFLRLNNTGMVQRRNAVTAADKVGGAQQIAERIAELQRYSTAHMNASSGVIYLQHQYDRDAQAAIKAVSNTSSEGATANARAEAVCHPQYSGWSTAYMQCVLAELAKYPTSDKLAEPKLPNTELYRYEFISPLWSPDFAGFSLLLVGFLVFIIIVRLISMGILQILLRRHYRSI
;
A
#
# COMPACT_ATOMS: atom_id res chain seq x y z
N MET A 1 -27.66 -36.50 39.15
CA MET A 1 -26.32 -36.66 39.77
C MET A 1 -25.15 -36.71 38.77
N ALA A 2 -25.36 -36.98 37.47
CA ALA A 2 -24.30 -36.99 36.45
C ALA A 2 -23.65 -35.61 36.18
N ASP A 3 -24.41 -34.54 36.39
CA ASP A 3 -24.05 -33.16 36.05
C ASP A 3 -22.97 -32.54 36.97
N LYS A 4 -22.95 -32.92 38.25
CA LYS A 4 -21.97 -32.37 39.21
C LYS A 4 -20.54 -32.87 38.95
N ARG A 5 -20.39 -34.04 38.30
CA ARG A 5 -19.08 -34.66 37.99
C ARG A 5 -18.48 -34.15 36.68
N SER A 6 -19.29 -33.82 35.67
CA SER A 6 -18.84 -33.17 34.42
C SER A 6 -18.32 -31.76 34.72
N ILE A 7 -19.12 -30.95 35.43
CA ILE A 7 -18.78 -29.57 35.81
C ILE A 7 -17.45 -29.52 36.61
N ARG A 8 -17.26 -30.43 37.58
CA ARG A 8 -15.99 -30.51 38.34
C ARG A 8 -14.79 -30.92 37.48
N ARG A 9 -14.99 -31.75 36.45
CA ARG A 9 -13.93 -32.17 35.51
C ARG A 9 -13.52 -31.02 34.60
N ASP A 10 -14.49 -30.25 34.11
CA ASP A 10 -14.24 -29.10 33.23
C ASP A 10 -13.57 -27.95 33.98
N ILE A 11 -13.97 -27.70 35.23
CA ILE A 11 -13.28 -26.74 36.13
C ILE A 11 -11.82 -27.15 36.38
N LYS A 12 -11.55 -28.43 36.65
CA LYS A 12 -10.17 -28.93 36.84
C LYS A 12 -9.32 -28.82 35.57
N LYS A 13 -9.91 -29.03 34.39
CA LYS A 13 -9.23 -28.82 33.10
C LYS A 13 -8.93 -27.33 32.87
N LEU A 14 -9.86 -26.42 33.18
CA LEU A 14 -9.67 -24.97 33.10
C LEU A 14 -8.56 -24.47 34.03
N GLN A 15 -8.44 -25.05 35.23
CA GLN A 15 -7.39 -24.71 36.20
C GLN A 15 -5.99 -25.25 35.82
N ARG A 16 -5.91 -26.27 34.95
CA ARG A 16 -4.63 -26.90 34.58
C ARG A 16 -3.75 -26.02 33.71
N VAL A 17 -4.34 -25.22 32.82
CA VAL A 17 -3.60 -24.20 32.07
C VAL A 17 -3.48 -22.98 32.96
N LYS A 18 -2.25 -22.57 33.34
CA LYS A 18 -2.07 -21.35 34.14
C LYS A 18 -2.24 -20.14 33.23
N THR A 19 -2.97 -19.12 33.68
CA THR A 19 -3.21 -17.89 32.91
C THR A 19 -1.91 -17.24 32.42
N TRP A 20 -0.83 -17.35 33.19
CA TRP A 20 0.50 -16.88 32.79
C TRP A 20 1.09 -17.61 31.57
N GLN A 21 0.81 -18.91 31.39
CA GLN A 21 1.24 -19.64 30.19
C GLN A 21 0.53 -19.11 28.94
N LEU A 22 -0.75 -18.74 29.06
CA LEU A 22 -1.50 -18.11 27.96
C LEU A 22 -0.94 -16.73 27.62
N LEU A 23 -0.49 -15.97 28.62
CA LEU A 23 0.16 -14.67 28.40
C LEU A 23 1.50 -14.81 27.66
N ILE A 24 2.35 -15.77 28.05
CA ILE A 24 3.60 -16.05 27.32
C ILE A 24 3.29 -16.44 25.87
N LEU A 25 2.34 -17.35 25.67
CA LEU A 25 1.96 -17.79 24.34
C LEU A 25 1.40 -16.64 23.50
N LEU A 26 0.59 -15.76 24.09
CA LEU A 26 0.09 -14.55 23.45
C LEU A 26 1.23 -13.63 23.00
N ILE A 27 2.25 -13.40 23.84
CA ILE A 27 3.40 -12.56 23.50
C ILE A 27 4.17 -13.16 22.31
N LEU A 28 4.44 -14.47 22.35
CA LEU A 28 5.15 -15.16 21.27
C LEU A 28 4.34 -15.14 19.96
N ALA A 29 3.04 -15.44 20.03
CA ALA A 29 2.15 -15.38 18.87
C ALA A 29 2.02 -13.96 18.32
N GLY A 30 1.96 -12.95 19.20
CA GLY A 30 1.94 -11.53 18.83
C GLY A 30 3.19 -11.10 18.12
N PHE A 31 4.37 -11.53 18.60
CA PHE A 31 5.64 -11.28 17.93
C PHE A 31 5.68 -11.90 16.53
N LEU A 32 5.30 -13.17 16.40
CA LEU A 32 5.23 -13.85 15.10
C LEU A 32 4.27 -13.14 14.14
N SER A 33 3.08 -12.75 14.62
CA SER A 33 2.10 -12.02 13.82
C SER A 33 2.65 -10.68 13.35
N ALA A 34 3.29 -9.90 14.22
CA ALA A 34 3.95 -8.65 13.85
C ALA A 34 5.05 -8.87 12.79
N THR A 35 5.86 -9.92 12.91
CA THR A 35 6.89 -10.27 11.92
C THR A 35 6.28 -10.60 10.56
N PHE A 36 5.22 -11.41 10.50
CA PHE A 36 4.58 -11.75 9.23
C PHE A 36 3.84 -10.56 8.61
N LEU A 37 3.17 -9.72 9.41
CA LEU A 37 2.59 -8.47 8.92
C LEU A 37 3.66 -7.54 8.33
N ARG A 38 4.83 -7.48 8.97
CA ARG A 38 5.97 -6.71 8.45
C ARG A 38 6.49 -7.30 7.14
N LEU A 39 6.59 -8.63 7.04
CA LEU A 39 7.04 -9.30 5.83
C LEU A 39 6.11 -8.96 4.65
N ASN A 40 4.80 -9.04 4.85
CA ASN A 40 3.81 -8.63 3.86
C ASN A 40 4.02 -7.18 3.40
N ASN A 41 4.17 -6.25 4.36
CA ASN A 41 4.40 -4.85 4.02
C ASN A 41 5.69 -4.64 3.23
N THR A 42 6.80 -5.25 3.65
CA THR A 42 8.08 -5.14 2.94
C THR A 42 8.04 -5.74 1.54
N GLY A 43 7.32 -6.86 1.36
CA GLY A 43 7.13 -7.48 0.05
C GLY A 43 6.34 -6.60 -0.92
N MET A 44 5.40 -5.80 -0.41
CA MET A 44 4.72 -4.77 -1.20
C MET A 44 5.68 -3.64 -1.56
N VAL A 45 6.46 -3.12 -0.60
CA VAL A 45 7.39 -2.01 -0.84
C VAL A 45 8.41 -2.38 -1.92
N GLN A 46 8.92 -3.62 -1.89
CA GLN A 46 9.83 -4.11 -2.93
C GLN A 46 9.21 -4.06 -4.33
N ARG A 47 7.94 -4.46 -4.46
CA ARG A 47 7.22 -4.43 -5.75
C ARG A 47 6.90 -3.01 -6.20
N ARG A 48 6.52 -2.14 -5.26
CA ARG A 48 6.37 -0.70 -5.52
C ARG A 48 7.66 -0.09 -6.06
N ASN A 49 8.79 -0.40 -5.44
CA ASN A 49 10.09 0.06 -5.92
C ASN A 49 10.44 -0.52 -7.29
N ALA A 50 10.04 -1.76 -7.58
CA ALA A 50 10.22 -2.37 -8.90
C ALA A 50 9.40 -1.66 -9.99
N VAL A 51 8.17 -1.21 -9.69
CA VAL A 51 7.37 -0.36 -10.60
C VAL A 51 8.10 0.96 -10.86
N THR A 52 8.56 1.66 -9.81
CA THR A 52 9.29 2.93 -9.96
C THR A 52 10.61 2.75 -10.73
N ALA A 53 11.31 1.63 -10.54
CA ALA A 53 12.52 1.32 -11.28
C ALA A 53 12.24 1.03 -12.76
N ALA A 54 11.18 0.28 -13.06
CA ALA A 54 10.75 0.03 -14.45
C ALA A 54 10.31 1.33 -15.13
N ASP A 55 9.61 2.22 -14.42
CA ASP A 55 9.21 3.53 -14.96
C ASP A 55 10.42 4.39 -15.39
N LYS A 56 11.48 4.39 -14.58
CA LYS A 56 12.75 5.08 -14.86
C LYS A 56 13.45 4.55 -16.12
N VAL A 57 13.55 3.23 -16.25
CA VAL A 57 14.23 2.59 -17.38
C VAL A 57 13.41 2.74 -18.67
N GLY A 58 12.08 2.66 -18.55
CA GLY A 58 11.16 2.63 -19.68
C GLY A 58 10.86 1.20 -20.16
N GLY A 59 9.86 1.09 -21.04
CA GLY A 59 9.36 -0.19 -21.56
C GLY A 59 7.96 -0.49 -21.05
N ALA A 60 6.95 -0.16 -21.86
CA ALA A 60 5.54 -0.25 -21.48
C ALA A 60 5.13 -1.65 -20.98
N GLN A 61 5.64 -2.71 -21.63
CA GLN A 61 5.35 -4.08 -21.23
C GLN A 61 5.90 -4.39 -19.83
N GLN A 62 7.16 -4.04 -19.55
CA GLN A 62 7.78 -4.29 -18.25
C GLN A 62 7.07 -3.50 -17.14
N ILE A 63 6.70 -2.26 -17.40
CA ILE A 63 5.92 -1.43 -16.46
C ILE A 63 4.58 -2.10 -16.15
N ALA A 64 3.83 -2.52 -17.17
CA ALA A 64 2.55 -3.19 -17.00
C ALA A 64 2.67 -4.50 -16.19
N GLU A 65 3.70 -5.30 -16.46
CA GLU A 65 3.98 -6.52 -15.71
C GLU A 65 4.26 -6.24 -14.23
N ARG A 66 5.05 -5.20 -13.91
CA ARG A 66 5.34 -4.81 -12.52
C ARG A 66 4.13 -4.26 -11.80
N ILE A 67 3.27 -3.50 -12.49
CA ILE A 67 2.00 -3.02 -11.92
C ILE A 67 1.07 -4.19 -11.61
N ALA A 68 0.94 -5.15 -12.53
CA ALA A 68 0.13 -6.35 -12.31
C ALA A 68 0.68 -7.22 -11.17
N GLU A 69 2.00 -7.34 -11.02
CA GLU A 69 2.62 -8.01 -9.89
C GLU A 69 2.29 -7.30 -8.56
N LEU A 70 2.43 -5.97 -8.52
CA LEU A 70 2.10 -5.18 -7.35
C LEU A 70 0.61 -5.32 -6.99
N GLN A 71 -0.29 -5.22 -7.96
CA GLN A 71 -1.73 -5.36 -7.75
C GLN A 71 -2.07 -6.72 -7.13
N ARG A 72 -1.58 -7.81 -7.74
CA ARG A 72 -1.82 -9.17 -7.23
C ARG A 72 -1.32 -9.33 -5.81
N TYR A 73 -0.13 -8.80 -5.52
CA TYR A 73 0.43 -8.89 -4.17
C TYR A 73 -0.37 -8.07 -3.15
N SER A 74 -0.65 -6.80 -3.46
CA SER A 74 -1.40 -5.92 -2.57
C SER A 74 -2.80 -6.43 -2.27
N THR A 75 -3.48 -7.03 -3.26
CA THR A 75 -4.85 -7.55 -3.09
C THR A 75 -4.90 -8.91 -2.38
N ALA A 76 -3.79 -9.66 -2.34
CA ALA A 76 -3.73 -10.99 -1.72
C ALA A 76 -3.25 -10.99 -0.27
N HIS A 77 -2.52 -9.95 0.16
CA HIS A 77 -1.88 -9.89 1.48
C HIS A 77 -2.40 -8.71 2.31
N MET A 78 -2.67 -8.94 3.60
CA MET A 78 -2.97 -7.84 4.53
C MET A 78 -1.73 -6.99 4.82
N ASN A 79 -1.94 -5.75 5.26
CA ASN A 79 -0.87 -4.79 5.57
C ASN A 79 0.04 -4.50 4.36
N ALA A 80 -0.51 -4.62 3.15
CA ALA A 80 0.21 -4.56 1.88
C ALA A 80 -0.45 -3.57 0.89
N SER A 81 -1.17 -2.55 1.38
CA SER A 81 -1.67 -1.47 0.52
C SER A 81 -0.50 -0.73 -0.14
N SER A 82 -0.56 -0.54 -1.45
CA SER A 82 0.54 0.07 -2.20
C SER A 82 0.71 1.57 -1.88
N GLY A 83 -0.38 2.22 -1.48
CA GLY A 83 -0.52 3.67 -1.55
C GLY A 83 -0.50 4.16 -3.01
N VAL A 84 -0.55 5.47 -3.19
CA VAL A 84 -0.53 6.08 -4.53
C VAL A 84 0.87 6.00 -5.13
N ILE A 85 0.94 5.56 -6.39
CA ILE A 85 2.13 5.50 -7.22
C ILE A 85 1.85 6.26 -8.52
N TYR A 86 2.81 7.06 -8.95
CA TYR A 86 2.75 7.79 -10.21
C TYR A 86 3.88 7.31 -11.13
N LEU A 87 3.54 7.02 -12.39
CA LEU A 87 4.50 6.73 -13.45
C LEU A 87 5.00 8.05 -14.06
N GLN A 88 5.78 8.79 -13.28
CA GLN A 88 6.24 10.13 -13.65
C GLN A 88 7.07 10.10 -14.93
N HIS A 89 8.01 9.15 -15.05
CA HIS A 89 8.89 9.10 -16.20
C HIS A 89 8.17 8.68 -17.48
N GLN A 90 7.18 7.80 -17.39
CA GLN A 90 6.32 7.47 -18.53
C GLN A 90 5.46 8.66 -18.94
N TYR A 91 4.84 9.38 -18.00
CA TYR A 91 4.09 10.59 -18.29
C TYR A 91 4.97 11.63 -19.00
N ASP A 92 6.17 11.86 -18.49
CA ASP A 92 7.15 12.78 -19.06
C ASP A 92 7.51 12.42 -20.51
N ARG A 93 7.73 11.12 -20.80
CA ARG A 93 7.98 10.63 -22.17
C ARG A 93 6.79 10.86 -23.10
N ASP A 94 5.58 10.56 -22.64
CA ASP A 94 4.36 10.69 -23.47
C ASP A 94 3.99 12.16 -23.71
N ALA A 95 4.19 13.02 -22.70
CA ALA A 95 4.04 14.46 -22.84
C ALA A 95 5.08 15.05 -23.81
N GLN A 96 6.34 14.60 -23.74
CA GLN A 96 7.37 14.98 -24.71
C GLN A 96 6.97 14.59 -26.13
N ALA A 97 6.47 13.37 -26.33
CA ALA A 97 6.02 12.90 -27.63
C ALA A 97 4.84 13.74 -28.17
N ALA A 98 3.88 14.10 -27.32
CA ALA A 98 2.74 14.95 -27.70
C ALA A 98 3.19 16.36 -28.13
N ILE A 99 4.14 16.97 -27.41
CA ILE A 99 4.69 18.29 -27.77
C ILE A 99 5.45 18.21 -29.09
N LYS A 100 6.32 17.21 -29.27
CA LYS A 100 7.08 17.02 -30.51
C LYS A 100 6.18 16.75 -31.72
N ALA A 101 5.09 16.00 -31.54
CA ALA A 101 4.15 15.71 -32.61
C ALA A 101 3.51 16.98 -33.18
N VAL A 102 3.16 17.92 -32.31
CA VAL A 102 2.63 19.24 -32.69
C VAL A 102 3.73 20.13 -33.26
N SER A 103 4.90 20.22 -32.62
CA SER A 103 5.98 21.09 -33.08
C SER A 103 6.46 20.72 -34.49
N ASN A 104 6.39 19.44 -34.86
CA ASN A 104 6.83 18.96 -36.18
C ASN A 104 5.76 19.08 -37.28
N THR A 105 4.58 19.63 -37.02
CA THR A 105 3.55 19.78 -38.06
C THR A 105 3.88 20.88 -39.09
N SER A 106 4.76 21.82 -38.74
CA SER A 106 5.24 22.88 -39.64
C SER A 106 6.72 23.19 -39.42
N SER A 107 7.40 23.71 -40.44
CA SER A 107 8.81 24.15 -40.34
C SER A 107 9.00 25.29 -39.35
N GLU A 108 7.99 26.16 -39.24
CA GLU A 108 7.97 27.27 -38.28
C GLU A 108 7.83 26.75 -36.84
N GLY A 109 6.95 25.76 -36.62
CA GLY A 109 6.81 25.08 -35.34
C GLY A 109 8.08 24.35 -34.91
N ALA A 110 8.75 23.67 -35.84
CA ALA A 110 10.00 22.99 -35.56
C ALA A 110 11.10 23.98 -35.15
N THR A 111 11.15 25.13 -35.81
CA THR A 111 12.11 26.21 -35.51
C THR A 111 11.81 26.85 -34.16
N ALA A 112 10.54 27.14 -33.86
CA ALA A 112 10.11 27.70 -32.57
C ALA A 112 10.42 26.72 -31.42
N ASN A 113 10.16 25.44 -31.61
CA ASN A 113 10.49 24.41 -30.62
C ASN A 113 12.00 24.27 -30.41
N ALA A 114 12.81 24.28 -31.47
CA ALA A 114 14.26 24.25 -31.34
C ALA A 114 14.81 25.44 -30.54
N ARG A 115 14.24 26.64 -30.71
CA ARG A 115 14.59 27.83 -29.91
C ARG A 115 14.15 27.69 -28.46
N ALA A 116 12.94 27.18 -28.22
CA ALA A 116 12.44 26.93 -26.87
C ALA A 116 13.31 25.92 -26.12
N GLU A 117 13.66 24.82 -26.77
CA GLU A 117 14.58 23.81 -26.21
C GLU A 117 15.97 24.41 -25.94
N ALA A 118 16.50 25.28 -26.79
CA ALA A 118 17.80 25.92 -26.57
C ALA A 118 17.84 26.82 -25.31
N VAL A 119 16.72 27.44 -24.95
CA VAL A 119 16.61 28.27 -23.73
C VAL A 119 16.42 27.40 -22.49
N CYS A 120 15.57 26.37 -22.57
CA CYS A 120 15.20 25.56 -21.42
C CYS A 120 16.23 24.46 -21.11
N HIS A 121 16.86 23.85 -22.11
CA HIS A 121 17.78 22.71 -21.93
C HIS A 121 18.99 22.99 -21.02
N PRO A 122 19.64 24.16 -21.07
CA PRO A 122 20.73 24.48 -20.14
C PRO A 122 20.28 24.64 -18.68
N GLN A 123 19.00 24.91 -18.43
CA GLN A 123 18.47 25.19 -17.09
C GLN A 123 18.03 23.92 -16.34
N TYR A 124 17.85 22.80 -17.04
CA TYR A 124 17.35 21.56 -16.47
C TYR A 124 18.18 20.36 -16.94
N SER A 125 18.41 19.40 -16.05
CA SER A 125 19.24 18.22 -16.32
C SER A 125 18.52 17.10 -17.09
N GLY A 126 17.28 17.34 -17.56
CA GLY A 126 16.49 16.38 -18.31
C GLY A 126 15.02 16.79 -18.43
N TRP A 127 14.23 15.92 -19.06
CA TRP A 127 12.79 16.12 -19.18
C TRP A 127 12.12 15.98 -17.81
N SER A 128 11.29 16.97 -17.46
CA SER A 128 10.54 17.04 -16.20
C SER A 128 9.33 17.95 -16.40
N THR A 129 8.38 17.94 -15.46
CA THR A 129 7.24 18.88 -15.49
C THR A 129 7.68 20.34 -15.57
N ALA A 130 8.75 20.73 -14.86
CA ALA A 130 9.27 22.10 -14.88
C ALA A 130 9.91 22.46 -16.23
N TYR A 131 10.70 21.54 -16.80
CA TYR A 131 11.24 21.69 -18.15
C TYR A 131 10.13 21.85 -19.20
N MET A 132 9.09 21.01 -19.12
CA MET A 132 7.94 21.07 -20.01
C MET A 132 7.21 22.42 -19.92
N GLN A 133 6.99 22.94 -18.71
CA GLN A 133 6.38 24.25 -18.52
C GLN A 133 7.24 25.39 -19.09
N CYS A 134 8.57 25.30 -18.96
CA CYS A 134 9.49 26.24 -19.60
C CYS A 134 9.33 26.23 -21.13
N VAL A 135 9.33 25.04 -21.75
CA VAL A 135 9.18 24.92 -23.21
C VAL A 135 7.84 25.48 -23.67
N LEU A 136 6.74 25.15 -22.99
CA LEU A 136 5.41 25.68 -23.33
C LEU A 136 5.33 27.21 -23.17
N ALA A 137 5.92 27.76 -22.11
CA ALA A 137 5.98 29.20 -21.88
C ALA A 137 6.83 29.92 -22.94
N GLU A 138 7.92 29.31 -23.40
CA GLU A 138 8.78 29.85 -24.44
C GLU A 138 8.10 29.76 -25.82
N LEU A 139 7.42 28.65 -26.12
CA LEU A 139 6.60 28.49 -27.32
C LEU A 139 5.48 29.53 -27.41
N ALA A 140 4.85 29.87 -26.28
CA ALA A 140 3.80 30.89 -26.22
C ALA A 140 4.28 32.31 -26.60
N LYS A 141 5.60 32.57 -26.60
CA LYS A 141 6.19 33.87 -26.99
C LYS A 141 6.30 34.03 -28.50
N TYR A 142 6.15 32.97 -29.30
CA TYR A 142 6.23 33.03 -30.75
C TYR A 142 4.82 33.12 -31.35
N PRO A 143 4.38 34.30 -31.82
CA PRO A 143 3.13 34.43 -32.54
C PRO A 143 3.38 33.95 -33.97
N THR A 144 3.23 32.66 -34.23
CA THR A 144 3.15 32.16 -35.60
C THR A 144 1.82 32.62 -36.20
N SER A 145 1.85 33.02 -37.46
CA SER A 145 0.71 33.53 -38.25
C SER A 145 -0.49 32.56 -38.22
N ASP A 146 -0.21 31.28 -38.01
CA ASP A 146 -1.12 30.26 -37.55
C ASP A 146 -0.72 29.85 -36.13
N LYS A 147 -1.59 30.05 -35.13
CA LYS A 147 -1.31 29.59 -33.76
C LYS A 147 -0.88 28.12 -33.80
N LEU A 148 0.34 27.83 -33.35
CA LEU A 148 0.77 26.45 -33.10
C LEU A 148 -0.33 25.74 -32.33
N ALA A 149 -0.77 24.58 -32.84
CA ALA A 149 -1.82 23.82 -32.19
C ALA A 149 -1.40 23.52 -30.73
N GLU A 150 -2.30 23.66 -29.76
CA GLU A 150 -1.93 23.35 -28.38
C GLU A 150 -1.72 21.84 -28.22
N PRO A 151 -0.58 21.39 -27.66
CA PRO A 151 -0.34 19.96 -27.46
C PRO A 151 -1.32 19.40 -26.44
N LYS A 152 -2.08 18.38 -26.84
CA LYS A 152 -2.97 17.65 -25.93
C LYS A 152 -2.13 16.76 -25.02
N LEU A 153 -1.84 17.26 -23.82
CA LEU A 153 -1.10 16.50 -22.82
C LEU A 153 -1.86 15.24 -22.37
N PRO A 154 -1.16 14.15 -22.04
CA PRO A 154 -1.79 12.95 -21.49
C PRO A 154 -2.54 13.24 -20.19
N ASN A 155 -3.62 12.48 -19.92
CA ASN A 155 -4.34 12.59 -18.66
C ASN A 155 -3.50 11.95 -17.53
N THR A 156 -3.22 12.73 -16.47
CA THR A 156 -2.42 12.31 -15.32
C THR A 156 -3.01 11.11 -14.57
N GLU A 157 -4.32 10.92 -14.56
CA GLU A 157 -4.96 9.78 -13.87
C GLU A 157 -4.62 8.44 -14.52
N LEU A 158 -4.24 8.41 -15.80
CA LEU A 158 -3.82 7.17 -16.48
C LEU A 158 -2.43 6.67 -16.02
N TYR A 159 -1.68 7.52 -15.32
CA TYR A 159 -0.35 7.23 -14.79
C TYR A 159 -0.38 7.03 -13.27
N ARG A 160 -1.56 7.11 -12.65
CA ARG A 160 -1.76 6.98 -11.21
C ARG A 160 -2.34 5.61 -10.88
N TYR A 161 -1.65 4.89 -10.00
CA TYR A 161 -2.04 3.55 -9.56
C TYR A 161 -2.10 3.49 -8.04
N GLU A 162 -3.14 2.85 -7.51
CA GLU A 162 -3.33 2.63 -6.09
C GLU A 162 -4.06 1.30 -5.86
N PHE A 163 -3.48 0.46 -5.01
CA PHE A 163 -4.03 -0.85 -4.67
C PHE A 163 -4.18 -0.98 -3.16
N ILE A 164 -5.36 -1.43 -2.74
CA ILE A 164 -5.74 -1.52 -1.33
C ILE A 164 -5.66 -2.97 -0.90
N SER A 165 -5.03 -3.22 0.25
CA SER A 165 -4.99 -4.56 0.83
C SER A 165 -6.29 -4.94 1.54
N PRO A 166 -6.65 -6.23 1.56
CA PRO A 166 -7.75 -6.71 2.38
C PRO A 166 -7.44 -6.53 3.88
N LEU A 167 -8.49 -6.44 4.69
CA LEU A 167 -8.35 -6.41 6.15
C LEU A 167 -7.77 -7.72 6.70
N TRP A 168 -8.09 -8.84 6.04
CA TRP A 168 -7.56 -10.16 6.38
C TRP A 168 -7.21 -10.95 5.12
N SER A 169 -6.14 -11.74 5.19
CA SER A 169 -5.61 -12.58 4.11
C SER A 169 -5.37 -14.00 4.61
N PRO A 170 -5.65 -15.04 3.80
CA PRO A 170 -5.43 -16.44 4.18
C PRO A 170 -3.95 -16.84 4.04
N ASP A 171 -3.04 -16.12 4.71
CA ASP A 171 -1.60 -16.36 4.73
C ASP A 171 -1.07 -16.49 6.17
N PHE A 172 0.23 -16.69 6.34
CA PHE A 172 0.84 -16.83 7.67
C PHE A 172 0.54 -15.63 8.58
N ALA A 173 0.52 -14.41 8.02
CA ALA A 173 0.12 -13.20 8.74
C ALA A 173 -1.33 -13.32 9.25
N GLY A 174 -2.27 -13.71 8.40
CA GLY A 174 -3.67 -13.80 8.80
C GLY A 174 -3.97 -14.93 9.77
N PHE A 175 -3.40 -16.10 9.60
CA PHE A 175 -3.60 -17.19 10.56
C PHE A 175 -2.95 -16.91 11.92
N SER A 176 -1.77 -16.28 11.92
CA SER A 176 -1.12 -15.85 13.18
C SER A 176 -1.93 -14.77 13.89
N LEU A 177 -2.55 -13.84 13.17
CA LEU A 177 -3.42 -12.81 13.74
C LEU A 177 -4.71 -13.43 14.34
N LEU A 178 -5.31 -14.42 13.66
CA LEU A 178 -6.44 -15.17 14.19
C LEU A 178 -6.08 -15.92 15.47
N LEU A 179 -4.89 -16.53 15.54
CA LEU A 179 -4.39 -17.18 16.75
C LEU A 179 -4.25 -16.18 17.91
N VAL A 180 -3.68 -15.00 17.65
CA VAL A 180 -3.59 -13.92 18.64
C VAL A 180 -4.99 -13.51 19.12
N GLY A 181 -5.92 -13.26 18.21
CA GLY A 181 -7.30 -12.91 18.54
C GLY A 181 -8.00 -13.98 19.39
N PHE A 182 -7.81 -15.25 19.04
CA PHE A 182 -8.33 -16.39 19.79
C PHE A 182 -7.76 -16.49 21.22
N LEU A 183 -6.45 -16.26 21.39
CA LEU A 183 -5.81 -16.26 22.71
C LEU A 183 -6.31 -15.11 23.58
N VAL A 184 -6.42 -13.91 23.01
CA VAL A 184 -7.01 -12.75 23.69
C VAL A 184 -8.43 -13.06 24.14
N PHE A 185 -9.25 -13.65 23.25
CA PHE A 185 -10.62 -14.04 23.58
C PHE A 185 -10.68 -15.01 24.76
N ILE A 186 -9.86 -16.07 24.77
CA ILE A 186 -9.79 -17.02 25.89
C ILE A 186 -9.39 -16.32 27.20
N ILE A 187 -8.40 -15.44 27.15
CA ILE A 187 -7.92 -14.70 28.33
C ILE A 187 -9.04 -13.82 28.89
N ILE A 188 -9.77 -13.08 28.04
CA ILE A 188 -10.89 -12.23 28.44
C ILE A 188 -12.00 -13.04 29.09
N VAL A 189 -12.46 -14.13 28.46
CA VAL A 189 -13.50 -15.01 29.01
C VAL A 189 -13.11 -15.54 30.38
N ARG A 190 -11.83 -15.89 30.55
CA ARG A 190 -11.31 -16.38 31.83
C ARG A 190 -11.28 -15.30 32.91
N LEU A 191 -10.84 -14.09 32.58
CA LEU A 191 -10.85 -12.95 33.50
C LEU A 191 -12.27 -12.60 33.95
N ILE A 192 -13.23 -12.57 33.02
CA ILE A 192 -14.65 -12.32 33.32
C ILE A 192 -15.19 -13.42 34.24
N SER A 193 -14.95 -14.69 33.94
CA SER A 193 -15.43 -15.82 34.75
C SER A 193 -14.88 -15.76 36.18
N MET A 194 -13.60 -15.44 36.35
CA MET A 194 -12.99 -15.27 37.68
C MET A 194 -13.56 -14.04 38.41
N GLY A 195 -13.81 -12.94 37.70
CA GLY A 195 -14.42 -11.74 38.27
C GLY A 195 -15.84 -12.00 38.79
N ILE A 196 -16.69 -12.66 38.00
CA ILE A 196 -18.04 -13.04 38.40
C ILE A 196 -18.00 -13.95 39.64
N LEU A 197 -17.12 -14.95 39.64
CA LEU A 197 -16.96 -15.85 40.79
C LEU A 197 -16.55 -15.09 42.06
N GLN A 198 -15.61 -14.15 41.95
CA GLN A 198 -15.20 -13.32 43.09
C GLN A 198 -16.34 -12.43 43.59
N ILE A 199 -17.16 -11.87 42.70
CA ILE A 199 -18.33 -11.06 43.08
C ILE A 199 -19.36 -11.91 43.82
N LEU A 200 -19.68 -13.10 43.32
CA LEU A 200 -20.63 -14.03 43.95
C LEU A 200 -20.15 -14.47 45.34
N LEU A 201 -18.87 -14.83 45.48
CA LEU A 201 -18.28 -15.20 46.76
C LEU A 201 -18.31 -14.04 47.76
N ARG A 202 -17.95 -12.81 47.33
CA ARG A 202 -18.02 -11.62 48.19
C ARG A 202 -19.44 -11.29 48.65
N ARG A 203 -20.45 -11.52 47.81
CA ARG A 203 -21.86 -11.33 48.20
C ARG A 203 -22.32 -12.36 49.21
N HIS A 204 -22.00 -13.64 49.00
CA HIS A 204 -22.38 -14.73 49.91
C HIS A 204 -21.71 -14.62 51.29
N TYR A 205 -20.45 -14.20 51.36
CA TYR A 205 -19.75 -13.99 52.64
C TYR A 205 -20.13 -12.67 53.36
N ARG A 206 -20.86 -11.75 52.69
CA ARG A 206 -21.42 -10.56 53.35
C ARG A 206 -22.83 -10.78 53.89
N SER A 207 -23.51 -11.87 53.49
CA SER A 207 -24.85 -12.22 53.95
C SER A 207 -24.86 -13.23 55.12
N ILE A 208 -23.69 -13.60 55.61
CA ILE A 208 -23.45 -14.40 56.83
C ILE A 208 -22.74 -13.49 57.82
#